data_AF-A0A0P6WXH3-F1
#
_entry.id   AF-A0A0P6WXH3-F1
#
_cell.length_a   1.000
_cell.length_b   1.000
_cell.length_c   1.000
_cell.angle_alpha   90.00
_cell.angle_beta   90.00
_cell.angle_gamma   90.00
#
_symmetry.space_group_name_H-M   'P 1'
#
loop_
_entity.id
_entity.type
_entity.pdbx_description
1 polymer ?
#
loop_
_entity_poly.entity_id
_entity_poly.type
_entity_poly.pdbx_seq_one_letter_code
_entity_poly.pdbx_strand_id
1 'polypeptide(L)'
;MSNTTPRRRRRRRSNLPKIIFALVILAGVVYFLPPVRERVDFRLNTWRMQAMSIIRPPEKEVFVPQKATAAFTPVITMAPTVTPTVAPTQIPTSETTQPVETPTTAATPLPAMVDLKGVRYIDQHGVKNYCAPSTLAMALSYWGWKGSRTDVGKVVKPYDDDYNVMPYELEDYTKNNANLQAITRIGGTVDLVKKLVAGNFPVLVETGVYQLDLANNVSWMGHYYLVTGYDDANGEFITQDAYKGPDHRVKYTDMEKEWRSFNFLFMIVYSSDKEPALRGLMGGMWDENTANRAAYDRANTEISSMTDINQYFAWFNRGTSMVKMQDYAGAGQAYDEAFKIYQTLPENTRPFRMVWYQTGPYQAYYYTGRYQDVINLADFTLGLTNHLGLEESNYWRAMGYAAIGKRAEAVADLRTTLKIHPNFGPSIAELQALGESY
;
A
#
# COMPACT_ATOMS: atom_id res chain seq x y z
N MET A 1 -19.45 -74.90 60.20
CA MET A 1 -20.05 -73.56 59.98
C MET A 1 -19.06 -72.57 60.58
N SER A 2 -18.37 -71.66 59.89
CA SER A 2 -18.78 -70.73 58.84
C SER A 2 -17.58 -70.43 57.94
N ASN A 3 -17.77 -70.48 56.62
CA ASN A 3 -16.77 -70.19 55.59
C ASN A 3 -16.97 -68.74 55.14
N THR A 4 -16.12 -67.81 55.58
CA THR A 4 -16.13 -66.41 55.11
C THR A 4 -15.04 -66.21 54.05
N THR A 5 -15.44 -66.31 52.79
CA THR A 5 -14.59 -66.03 51.63
C THR A 5 -14.34 -64.53 51.49
N PRO A 6 -13.10 -64.04 51.26
CA PRO A 6 -12.87 -62.62 51.06
C PRO A 6 -13.34 -62.20 49.66
N ARG A 7 -14.27 -61.24 49.59
CA ARG A 7 -14.71 -60.60 48.33
C ARG A 7 -13.52 -59.93 47.65
N ARG A 8 -13.00 -60.53 46.58
CA ARG A 8 -12.07 -59.88 45.64
C ARG A 8 -12.71 -58.60 45.10
N ARG A 9 -12.21 -57.42 45.51
CA ARG A 9 -12.52 -56.14 44.87
C ARG A 9 -12.05 -56.20 43.42
N ARG A 10 -13.00 -56.40 42.49
CA ARG A 10 -12.78 -56.34 41.05
C ARG A 10 -12.38 -54.89 40.71
N ARG A 11 -11.09 -54.60 40.53
CA ARG A 11 -10.63 -53.31 39.99
C ARG A 11 -11.32 -53.13 38.63
N ARG A 12 -12.32 -52.23 38.57
CA ARG A 12 -12.89 -51.76 37.29
C ARG A 12 -11.72 -51.18 36.49
N ARG A 13 -11.28 -51.88 35.45
CA ARG A 13 -10.34 -51.30 34.48
C ARG A 13 -11.05 -50.13 33.85
N SER A 14 -10.58 -48.91 34.16
CA SER A 14 -11.15 -47.70 33.61
C SER A 14 -10.89 -47.68 32.10
N ASN A 15 -11.94 -47.58 31.30
CA ASN A 15 -11.83 -47.40 29.85
C ASN A 15 -11.48 -45.94 29.48
N LEU A 16 -11.38 -45.06 30.47
CA LEU A 16 -11.09 -43.64 30.30
C LEU A 16 -9.86 -43.34 29.42
N PRO A 17 -8.67 -43.98 29.58
CA PRO A 17 -7.54 -43.71 28.70
C PRO A 17 -7.81 -44.11 27.24
N LYS A 18 -8.58 -45.17 26.99
CA LYS A 18 -8.96 -45.58 25.62
C LYS A 18 -9.94 -44.61 24.98
N ILE A 19 -10.88 -44.09 25.77
CA ILE A 19 -11.85 -43.09 25.33
C ILE A 19 -11.12 -41.77 25.01
N ILE A 20 -10.22 -41.32 25.88
CA ILE A 20 -9.39 -40.12 25.64
C ILE A 20 -8.57 -40.29 24.36
N PHE A 21 -7.91 -41.43 24.18
CA PHE A 21 -7.13 -41.71 22.97
C PHE A 21 -7.99 -41.66 21.70
N ALA A 22 -9.17 -42.28 21.72
CA ALA A 22 -10.10 -42.22 20.60
C ALA A 22 -10.60 -40.80 20.30
N LEU A 23 -10.85 -39.99 21.33
CA LEU A 23 -11.23 -38.57 21.19
C LEU A 23 -10.10 -37.72 20.60
N VAL A 24 -8.84 -37.97 20.97
CA VAL A 24 -7.67 -37.27 20.39
C VAL A 24 -7.53 -37.60 18.91
N ILE A 25 -7.68 -38.87 18.52
CA ILE A 25 -7.66 -39.26 17.10
C ILE A 25 -8.81 -38.59 16.36
N LEU A 26 -10.03 -38.64 16.90
CA LEU A 26 -11.19 -38.01 16.29
C LEU A 26 -11.00 -36.49 16.13
N ALA A 27 -10.46 -35.82 17.14
CA ALA A 27 -10.11 -34.39 17.08
C ALA A 27 -9.06 -34.12 15.99
N GLY A 28 -8.05 -34.98 15.85
CA GLY A 28 -7.07 -34.89 14.77
C GLY A 28 -7.71 -35.03 13.39
N VAL A 29 -8.56 -36.04 13.19
CA VAL A 29 -9.30 -36.24 11.92
C VAL A 29 -10.22 -35.05 11.61
N VAL A 30 -10.95 -34.55 12.61
CA VAL A 30 -11.83 -33.39 12.47
C VAL A 30 -11.05 -32.12 12.17
N TYR A 31 -9.84 -31.95 12.71
CA TYR A 31 -8.96 -30.82 12.39
C TYR A 31 -8.53 -30.82 10.91
N PHE A 32 -8.33 -31.97 10.28
CA PHE A 32 -7.96 -32.03 8.85
C PHE A 32 -9.12 -31.69 7.89
N LEU A 33 -10.35 -31.53 8.38
CA LEU A 33 -11.44 -31.01 7.57
C LEU A 33 -11.18 -29.51 7.28
N PRO A 34 -11.11 -29.07 6.01
CA PRO A 34 -10.73 -27.69 5.68
C PRO A 34 -11.52 -26.61 6.44
N PRO A 35 -12.87 -26.69 6.58
CA PRO A 35 -13.63 -25.67 7.31
C PRO A 35 -13.31 -25.61 8.81
N VAL A 36 -12.84 -26.71 9.39
CA VAL A 36 -12.44 -26.77 10.80
C VAL A 36 -11.02 -26.23 10.94
N ARG A 37 -10.10 -26.70 10.09
CA ARG A 37 -8.72 -26.24 10.06
C ARG A 37 -8.64 -24.73 9.94
N GLU A 38 -9.33 -24.14 8.97
CA GLU A 38 -9.34 -22.70 8.72
C GLU A 38 -9.80 -21.91 9.96
N ARG A 39 -10.86 -22.37 10.63
CA ARG A 39 -11.39 -21.72 11.84
C ARG A 39 -10.45 -21.86 13.04
N VAL A 40 -9.83 -23.03 13.20
CA VAL A 40 -8.88 -23.31 14.29
C VAL A 40 -7.60 -22.51 14.08
N ASP A 41 -7.01 -22.57 12.88
CA ASP A 41 -5.79 -21.85 12.51
C ASP A 41 -6.01 -20.33 12.62
N PHE A 42 -7.18 -19.83 12.18
CA PHE A 42 -7.57 -18.43 12.38
C PHE A 42 -7.57 -18.04 13.86
N ARG A 43 -8.26 -18.81 14.73
CA ARG A 43 -8.32 -18.51 16.17
C ARG A 43 -6.97 -18.60 16.86
N LEU A 44 -6.17 -19.62 16.53
CA LEU A 44 -4.82 -19.77 17.05
C LEU A 44 -3.93 -18.58 16.65
N ASN A 45 -4.03 -18.13 15.39
CA ASN A 45 -3.29 -16.97 14.93
C ASN A 45 -3.77 -15.67 15.62
N THR A 46 -5.08 -15.47 15.77
CA THR A 46 -5.64 -14.34 16.53
C THR A 46 -5.12 -14.31 17.96
N TRP A 47 -5.16 -15.42 18.68
CA TRP A 47 -4.63 -15.50 20.05
C TRP A 47 -3.14 -15.23 20.11
N ARG A 48 -2.38 -15.73 19.13
CA ARG A 48 -0.96 -15.43 19.01
C ARG A 48 -0.71 -13.94 18.79
N MET A 49 -1.46 -13.29 17.89
CA MET A 49 -1.35 -11.85 17.64
C MET A 49 -1.72 -11.03 18.88
N GLN A 50 -2.78 -11.41 19.60
CA GLN A 50 -3.17 -10.77 20.87
C GLN A 50 -2.10 -10.93 21.95
N ALA A 51 -1.51 -12.12 22.09
CA ALA A 51 -0.42 -12.35 23.03
C ALA A 51 0.82 -11.51 22.66
N MET A 52 1.18 -11.48 21.37
CA MET A 52 2.31 -10.68 20.89
C MET A 52 2.08 -9.18 21.04
N SER A 53 0.86 -8.68 20.84
CA SER A 53 0.56 -7.25 21.07
C SER A 53 0.71 -6.83 22.53
N ILE A 54 0.58 -7.77 23.48
CA ILE A 54 0.83 -7.52 24.90
C ILE A 54 2.34 -7.54 25.21
N ILE A 55 3.08 -8.50 24.63
CA ILE A 55 4.51 -8.69 24.91
C ILE A 55 5.37 -7.64 24.20
N ARG A 56 5.05 -7.34 22.95
CA ARG A 56 5.78 -6.41 22.07
C ARG A 56 4.78 -5.60 21.24
N PRO A 57 4.10 -4.61 21.86
CA PRO A 57 3.16 -3.75 21.16
C PRO A 57 3.86 -2.98 20.02
N PRO A 58 3.48 -3.17 18.75
CA PRO A 58 4.17 -2.58 17.60
C PRO A 58 4.15 -1.04 17.64
N GLU A 59 3.12 -0.45 18.23
CA GLU A 59 3.01 1.00 18.46
C GLU A 59 4.12 1.58 19.35
N LYS A 60 4.77 0.78 20.20
CA LYS A 60 5.86 1.28 21.07
C LYS A 60 7.22 1.27 20.39
N GLU A 61 7.36 0.52 19.31
CA GLU A 61 8.62 0.37 18.58
C GLU A 61 8.84 1.60 17.69
N VAL A 62 10.08 2.08 17.63
CA VAL A 62 10.47 3.22 16.79
C VAL A 62 11.73 2.90 15.99
N PHE A 63 11.75 3.33 14.72
CA PHE A 63 12.94 3.32 13.90
C PHE A 63 13.67 4.66 14.04
N VAL A 64 14.99 4.61 14.23
CA VAL A 64 15.86 5.79 14.26
C VAL A 64 16.90 5.62 13.16
N PRO A 65 16.80 6.40 12.06
CA PRO A 65 17.80 6.37 11.00
C PRO A 65 19.18 6.77 11.55
N GLN A 66 20.23 6.10 11.09
CA GLN A 66 21.60 6.53 11.37
C GLN A 66 21.83 7.89 10.71
N LYS A 67 22.53 8.81 11.40
CA LYS A 67 22.93 10.07 10.76
C LYS A 67 23.76 9.72 9.53
N ALA A 68 23.37 10.27 8.38
CA ALA A 68 24.16 10.15 7.16
C ALA A 68 25.60 10.59 7.45
N THR A 69 26.53 9.65 7.51
CA THR A 69 27.94 9.97 7.32
C THR A 69 28.06 10.48 5.90
N ALA A 70 28.73 11.62 5.70
CA ALA A 70 28.99 12.15 4.37
C ALA A 70 29.84 11.13 3.60
N ALA A 71 29.18 10.22 2.89
CA ALA A 71 29.82 9.37 1.92
C ALA A 71 30.16 10.27 0.72
N PHE A 72 31.45 10.33 0.38
CA PHE A 72 31.88 10.91 -0.88
C PHE A 72 31.44 10.00 -2.02
N THR A 73 30.24 10.22 -2.53
CA THR A 73 29.90 9.83 -3.91
C THR A 73 30.19 11.02 -4.82
N PRO A 74 30.81 10.82 -5.99
CA PRO A 74 30.99 11.91 -6.94
C PRO A 74 29.60 12.41 -7.30
N VAL A 75 29.33 13.67 -6.93
CA VAL A 75 28.26 14.44 -7.55
C VAL A 75 28.56 14.38 -9.04
N ILE A 76 27.72 13.68 -9.82
CA ILE A 76 27.63 14.00 -11.24
C ILE A 76 26.99 15.39 -11.24
N THR A 77 27.84 16.41 -11.14
CA THR A 77 27.45 17.79 -11.32
C THR A 77 27.06 17.88 -12.77
N MET A 78 25.75 17.82 -13.06
CA MET A 78 25.31 18.37 -14.33
C MET A 78 25.74 19.82 -14.32
N ALA A 79 26.66 20.15 -15.23
CA ALA A 79 27.09 21.54 -15.42
C ALA A 79 25.83 22.37 -15.63
N PRO A 80 25.69 23.55 -14.98
CA PRO A 80 24.58 24.43 -15.25
C PRO A 80 24.59 24.72 -16.75
N THR A 81 23.51 24.33 -17.45
CA THR A 81 23.27 24.80 -18.81
C THR A 81 23.15 26.32 -18.69
N VAL A 82 24.21 27.02 -19.10
CA VAL A 82 24.20 28.45 -19.31
C VAL A 82 23.15 28.75 -20.36
N THR A 83 21.99 29.21 -19.91
CA THR A 83 21.02 29.87 -20.77
C THR A 83 21.73 31.08 -21.39
N PRO A 84 21.84 31.18 -22.72
CA PRO A 84 22.44 32.36 -23.33
C PRO A 84 21.59 33.59 -22.98
N THR A 85 22.20 34.54 -22.30
CA THR A 85 21.65 35.89 -22.13
C THR A 85 21.57 36.53 -23.51
N VAL A 86 20.35 36.64 -24.05
CA VAL A 86 20.10 37.39 -25.28
C VAL A 86 20.20 38.88 -24.95
N ALA A 87 21.11 39.59 -25.62
CA ALA A 87 21.23 41.04 -25.53
C ALA A 87 19.94 41.71 -26.04
N PRO A 88 19.53 42.86 -25.47
CA PRO A 88 18.33 43.56 -25.91
C PRO A 88 18.55 44.09 -27.33
N THR A 89 17.85 43.50 -28.30
CA THR A 89 17.74 44.06 -29.66
C THR A 89 16.59 45.06 -29.66
N GLN A 90 16.85 46.28 -30.09
CA GLN A 90 15.84 47.31 -30.30
C GLN A 90 14.85 46.85 -31.37
N ILE A 91 13.57 46.73 -30.99
CA ILE A 91 12.47 46.44 -31.91
C ILE A 91 12.00 47.78 -32.51
N PRO A 92 11.88 47.91 -33.84
CA PRO A 92 11.24 49.07 -34.44
C PRO A 92 9.73 49.04 -34.14
N THR A 93 9.21 50.18 -33.71
CA THR A 93 7.79 50.47 -33.51
C THR A 93 6.96 50.00 -34.71
N SER A 94 6.07 49.02 -34.48
CA SER A 94 5.03 48.64 -35.44
C SER A 94 3.66 48.93 -34.85
N GLU A 95 2.79 49.38 -35.75
CA GLU A 95 1.50 50.00 -35.51
C GLU A 95 0.49 49.08 -34.83
N THR A 96 -0.41 49.72 -34.10
CA THR A 96 -1.56 49.20 -33.37
C THR A 96 -2.43 48.28 -34.22
N THR A 97 -2.36 46.97 -34.01
CA THR A 97 -3.43 46.03 -34.40
C THR A 97 -4.36 45.78 -33.22
N GLN A 98 -5.67 45.93 -33.47
CA GLN A 98 -6.75 45.73 -32.51
C GLN A 98 -6.72 44.32 -31.88
N PRO A 99 -7.26 44.14 -30.65
CA PRO A 99 -7.33 42.83 -30.02
C PRO A 99 -8.29 41.93 -30.79
N VAL A 100 -7.80 40.80 -31.27
CA VAL A 100 -8.65 39.68 -31.70
C VAL A 100 -9.09 38.96 -30.42
N GLU A 101 -10.38 39.08 -30.09
CA GLU A 101 -10.99 38.29 -29.02
C GLU A 101 -10.83 36.80 -29.34
N THR A 102 -9.97 36.13 -28.58
CA THR A 102 -9.93 34.66 -28.60
C THR A 102 -11.14 34.19 -27.79
N PRO A 103 -12.06 33.41 -28.37
CA PRO A 103 -13.20 32.90 -27.61
C PRO A 103 -12.69 31.93 -26.55
N THR A 104 -12.63 32.39 -25.31
CA THR A 104 -12.47 31.53 -24.13
C THR A 104 -13.74 30.69 -24.03
N THR A 105 -13.73 29.47 -24.56
CA THR A 105 -14.76 28.47 -24.25
C THR A 105 -14.73 28.22 -22.74
N ALA A 106 -15.68 28.83 -22.03
CA ALA A 106 -15.89 28.57 -20.61
C ALA A 106 -16.06 27.07 -20.41
N ALA A 107 -15.26 26.47 -19.54
CA ALA A 107 -15.37 25.06 -19.20
C ALA A 107 -16.78 24.78 -18.69
N THR A 108 -17.44 23.76 -19.26
CA THR A 108 -18.76 23.34 -18.80
C THR A 108 -18.67 22.97 -17.31
N PRO A 109 -19.51 23.56 -16.44
CA PRO A 109 -19.48 23.24 -15.02
C PRO A 109 -19.81 21.75 -14.81
N LEU A 110 -19.12 21.11 -13.87
CA LEU A 110 -19.40 19.74 -13.49
C LEU A 110 -20.83 19.63 -12.92
N PRO A 111 -21.54 18.50 -13.13
CA PRO A 111 -22.79 18.25 -12.44
C PRO A 111 -22.60 18.32 -10.91
N ALA A 112 -23.57 18.83 -10.17
CA ALA A 112 -23.48 18.93 -8.70
C ALA A 112 -23.50 17.57 -7.99
N MET A 113 -23.99 16.53 -8.66
CA MET A 113 -24.03 15.16 -8.16
C MET A 113 -23.82 14.19 -9.32
N VAL A 114 -23.01 13.16 -9.10
CA VAL A 114 -22.82 12.03 -10.02
C VAL A 114 -22.85 10.74 -9.21
N ASP A 115 -23.51 9.72 -9.75
CA ASP A 115 -23.61 8.38 -9.16
C ASP A 115 -23.53 7.35 -10.30
N LEU A 116 -22.32 6.85 -10.56
CA LEU A 116 -22.06 5.91 -11.64
C LEU A 116 -22.69 4.56 -11.35
N LYS A 117 -23.49 4.06 -12.30
CA LYS A 117 -24.07 2.72 -12.27
C LYS A 117 -23.23 1.75 -13.11
N GLY A 118 -23.27 0.47 -12.76
CA GLY A 118 -22.60 -0.61 -13.52
C GLY A 118 -21.42 -1.28 -12.81
N VAL A 119 -20.98 -0.75 -11.66
CA VAL A 119 -20.05 -1.48 -10.78
C VAL A 119 -20.79 -2.63 -10.11
N ARG A 120 -20.25 -3.85 -10.20
CA ARG A 120 -20.70 -4.97 -9.38
C ARG A 120 -19.96 -4.89 -8.04
N TYR A 121 -20.72 -4.72 -6.96
CA TYR A 121 -20.18 -4.72 -5.61
C TYR A 121 -19.56 -6.08 -5.26
N ILE A 122 -18.37 -6.05 -4.65
CA ILE A 122 -17.60 -7.22 -4.22
C ILE A 122 -16.97 -6.88 -2.86
N ASP A 123 -17.44 -7.53 -1.79
CA ASP A 123 -16.84 -7.37 -0.46
C ASP A 123 -15.48 -8.11 -0.35
N GLN A 124 -14.80 -8.01 0.80
CA GLN A 124 -13.64 -8.81 1.19
C GLN A 124 -13.93 -9.85 2.29
N HIS A 125 -15.18 -9.96 2.77
CA HIS A 125 -15.53 -10.82 3.91
C HIS A 125 -15.24 -12.30 3.64
N GLY A 126 -14.63 -12.97 4.62
CA GLY A 126 -14.25 -14.38 4.51
C GLY A 126 -12.86 -14.63 3.92
N VAL A 127 -12.13 -13.58 3.53
CA VAL A 127 -10.72 -13.64 3.11
C VAL A 127 -9.92 -12.52 3.78
N LYS A 128 -8.63 -12.74 4.08
CA LYS A 128 -7.80 -11.80 4.85
C LYS A 128 -6.99 -10.88 3.95
N ASN A 129 -6.94 -9.58 4.24
CA ASN A 129 -6.16 -8.59 3.49
C ASN A 129 -6.53 -8.54 1.98
N TYR A 130 -7.83 -8.59 1.68
CA TYR A 130 -8.36 -8.60 0.31
C TYR A 130 -8.98 -7.27 -0.11
N CYS A 131 -8.72 -6.16 0.60
CA CYS A 131 -9.22 -4.84 0.24
C CYS A 131 -8.80 -4.46 -1.18
N ALA A 132 -7.49 -4.52 -1.49
CA ALA A 132 -6.94 -4.24 -2.82
C ALA A 132 -7.52 -5.17 -3.92
N PRO A 133 -7.45 -6.52 -3.81
CA PRO A 133 -8.04 -7.41 -4.81
C PRO A 133 -9.53 -7.19 -5.05
N SER A 134 -10.30 -6.93 -3.99
CA SER A 134 -11.76 -6.72 -4.10
C SER A 134 -12.08 -5.38 -4.73
N THR A 135 -11.40 -4.31 -4.34
CA THR A 135 -11.58 -2.97 -4.91
C THR A 135 -11.16 -2.94 -6.39
N LEU A 136 -10.07 -3.61 -6.76
CA LEU A 136 -9.71 -3.76 -8.17
C LEU A 136 -10.76 -4.57 -8.94
N ALA A 137 -11.26 -5.68 -8.38
CA ALA A 137 -12.32 -6.47 -9.03
C ALA A 137 -13.60 -5.64 -9.26
N MET A 138 -13.96 -4.74 -8.34
CA MET A 138 -15.05 -3.78 -8.53
C MET A 138 -14.75 -2.82 -9.67
N ALA A 139 -13.55 -2.23 -9.72
CA ALA A 139 -13.13 -1.30 -10.77
C ALA A 139 -13.15 -1.96 -12.17
N LEU A 140 -12.63 -3.19 -12.27
CA LEU A 140 -12.65 -3.98 -13.50
C LEU A 140 -14.08 -4.33 -13.95
N SER A 141 -14.98 -4.60 -12.99
CA SER A 141 -16.37 -4.97 -13.29
C SER A 141 -17.16 -3.88 -14.02
N TYR A 142 -16.81 -2.61 -13.77
CA TYR A 142 -17.39 -1.46 -14.48
C TYR A 142 -17.17 -1.55 -15.99
N TRP A 143 -16.02 -2.10 -16.40
CA TRP A 143 -15.62 -2.31 -17.79
C TRP A 143 -16.02 -3.68 -18.34
N GLY A 144 -16.95 -4.36 -17.67
CA GLY A 144 -17.52 -5.63 -18.13
C GLY A 144 -16.70 -6.87 -17.77
N TRP A 145 -15.60 -6.73 -17.02
CA TRP A 145 -14.81 -7.88 -16.56
C TRP A 145 -15.64 -8.80 -15.64
N LYS A 146 -15.53 -10.12 -15.84
CA LYS A 146 -16.44 -11.14 -15.25
C LYS A 146 -15.84 -11.97 -14.12
N GLY A 147 -14.56 -11.82 -13.80
CA GLY A 147 -13.92 -12.61 -12.74
C GLY A 147 -14.32 -12.16 -11.33
N SER A 148 -13.57 -12.59 -10.32
CA SER A 148 -13.86 -12.36 -8.91
C SER A 148 -12.63 -11.85 -8.15
N ARG A 149 -12.82 -11.36 -6.91
CA ARG A 149 -11.71 -10.95 -6.03
C ARG A 149 -10.65 -12.03 -5.83
N THR A 150 -11.01 -13.31 -5.94
CA THR A 150 -10.06 -14.43 -5.79
C THR A 150 -9.29 -14.72 -7.06
N ASP A 151 -9.81 -14.36 -8.24
CA ASP A 151 -9.03 -14.41 -9.48
C ASP A 151 -7.94 -13.33 -9.47
N VAL A 152 -8.26 -12.15 -8.93
CA VAL A 152 -7.27 -11.09 -8.65
C VAL A 152 -6.28 -11.55 -7.59
N GLY A 153 -6.78 -11.96 -6.41
CA GLY A 153 -5.97 -12.31 -5.25
C GLY A 153 -4.95 -13.42 -5.50
N LYS A 154 -5.26 -14.43 -6.32
CA LYS A 154 -4.30 -15.49 -6.68
C LYS A 154 -3.05 -14.98 -7.40
N VAL A 155 -3.14 -13.83 -8.06
CA VAL A 155 -2.05 -13.25 -8.85
C VAL A 155 -1.30 -12.21 -8.03
N VAL A 156 -2.03 -11.24 -7.48
CA VAL A 156 -1.43 -10.08 -6.77
C VAL A 156 -1.16 -10.33 -5.30
N LYS A 157 -1.61 -11.48 -4.77
CA LYS A 157 -1.45 -11.87 -3.37
C LYS A 157 -1.25 -13.40 -3.26
N PRO A 158 -0.21 -13.96 -3.90
CA PRO A 158 -0.02 -15.41 -4.03
C PRO A 158 0.23 -16.12 -2.69
N TYR A 159 0.62 -15.36 -1.64
CA TYR A 159 0.74 -15.84 -0.28
C TYR A 159 -0.45 -15.40 0.58
N ASP A 160 -1.16 -16.37 1.18
CA ASP A 160 -2.40 -16.11 1.92
C ASP A 160 -2.25 -15.19 3.13
N ASP A 161 -1.08 -15.13 3.75
CA ASP A 161 -0.82 -14.22 4.88
C ASP A 161 -0.15 -12.91 4.44
N ASP A 162 0.03 -12.64 3.15
CA ASP A 162 0.54 -11.34 2.72
C ASP A 162 -0.34 -10.17 3.23
N TYR A 163 0.30 -9.11 3.72
CA TYR A 163 -0.35 -7.97 4.38
C TYR A 163 -0.75 -6.87 3.43
N ASN A 164 -0.11 -6.79 2.27
CA ASN A 164 -0.28 -5.68 1.34
C ASN A 164 -0.36 -6.18 -0.10
N VAL A 165 -0.95 -5.37 -0.97
CA VAL A 165 -0.82 -5.47 -2.42
C VAL A 165 -0.48 -4.08 -2.91
N MET A 166 0.63 -3.96 -3.63
CA MET A 166 1.13 -2.69 -4.11
C MET A 166 0.34 -2.20 -5.33
N PRO A 167 0.18 -0.87 -5.52
CA PRO A 167 -0.54 -0.32 -6.68
C PRO A 167 -0.01 -0.78 -8.04
N TYR A 168 1.30 -1.03 -8.17
CA TYR A 168 1.89 -1.52 -9.43
C TYR A 168 1.40 -2.95 -9.76
N GLU A 169 1.16 -3.80 -8.76
CA GLU A 169 0.64 -5.15 -8.96
C GLU A 169 -0.81 -5.11 -9.47
N LEU A 170 -1.60 -4.13 -9.00
CA LEU A 170 -2.96 -3.89 -9.48
C LEU A 170 -2.96 -3.40 -10.94
N GLU A 171 -2.03 -2.50 -11.30
CA GLU A 171 -1.83 -2.09 -12.69
C GLU A 171 -1.43 -3.26 -13.59
N ASP A 172 -0.47 -4.07 -13.15
CA ASP A 172 0.04 -5.21 -13.90
C ASP A 172 -1.05 -6.25 -14.10
N TYR A 173 -1.84 -6.56 -13.06
CA TYR A 173 -3.00 -7.45 -13.22
C TYR A 173 -4.00 -6.89 -14.24
N THR A 174 -4.28 -5.59 -14.19
CA THR A 174 -5.23 -4.95 -15.11
C THR A 174 -4.80 -5.13 -16.57
N LYS A 175 -3.50 -4.90 -16.84
CA LYS A 175 -2.91 -4.99 -18.19
C LYS A 175 -2.75 -6.44 -18.65
N ASN A 176 -2.22 -7.30 -17.79
CA ASN A 176 -1.77 -8.64 -18.17
C ASN A 176 -2.86 -9.72 -18.02
N ASN A 177 -3.85 -9.53 -17.16
CA ASN A 177 -4.85 -10.54 -16.83
C ASN A 177 -6.29 -10.12 -17.18
N ALA A 178 -6.59 -8.83 -17.17
CA ALA A 178 -7.95 -8.33 -17.44
C ALA A 178 -8.15 -7.75 -18.84
N ASN A 179 -7.11 -7.64 -19.66
CA ASN A 179 -7.14 -7.04 -21.00
C ASN A 179 -7.72 -5.61 -21.00
N LEU A 180 -7.39 -4.84 -19.96
CA LEU A 180 -7.76 -3.44 -19.78
C LEU A 180 -6.48 -2.62 -19.60
N GLN A 181 -6.62 -1.30 -19.56
CA GLN A 181 -5.52 -0.39 -19.26
C GLN A 181 -5.67 0.16 -17.85
N ALA A 182 -4.55 0.55 -17.27
CA ALA A 182 -4.50 1.23 -15.98
C ALA A 182 -3.43 2.31 -15.95
N ILE A 183 -3.67 3.34 -15.14
CA ILE A 183 -2.72 4.41 -14.86
C ILE A 183 -2.81 4.77 -13.38
N THR A 184 -1.67 4.73 -12.67
CA THR A 184 -1.55 5.24 -11.29
C THR A 184 -0.77 6.53 -11.27
N ARG A 185 -1.22 7.48 -10.45
CA ARG A 185 -0.57 8.76 -10.20
C ARG A 185 -0.68 9.13 -8.72
N ILE A 186 0.16 10.06 -8.30
CA ILE A 186 0.11 10.71 -6.97
C ILE A 186 -0.29 12.17 -7.13
N GLY A 187 -0.63 12.84 -6.02
CA GLY A 187 -1.02 14.25 -6.05
C GLY A 187 -2.44 14.49 -6.55
N GLY A 188 -3.33 13.50 -6.41
CA GLY A 188 -4.75 13.67 -6.72
C GLY A 188 -5.41 14.75 -5.85
N THR A 189 -6.49 15.33 -6.37
CA THR A 189 -7.31 16.32 -5.67
C THR A 189 -8.77 15.93 -5.72
N VAL A 190 -9.58 16.44 -4.79
CA VAL A 190 -11.04 16.24 -4.77
C VAL A 190 -11.64 16.63 -6.13
N ASP A 191 -11.23 17.77 -6.69
CA ASP A 191 -11.74 18.27 -7.97
C ASP A 191 -11.34 17.39 -9.15
N LEU A 192 -10.12 16.84 -9.16
CA LEU A 192 -9.70 15.89 -10.19
C LEU A 192 -10.54 14.61 -10.13
N VAL A 193 -10.76 14.06 -8.93
CA VAL A 193 -11.59 12.86 -8.76
C VAL A 193 -13.03 13.12 -9.22
N LYS A 194 -13.64 14.25 -8.85
CA LYS A 194 -14.96 14.65 -9.36
C LYS A 194 -15.00 14.74 -10.88
N LYS A 195 -14.00 15.38 -11.48
CA LYS A 195 -13.88 15.51 -12.95
C LYS A 195 -13.79 14.15 -13.64
N LEU A 196 -13.02 13.22 -13.08
CA LEU A 196 -12.87 11.86 -13.59
C LEU A 196 -14.18 11.07 -13.48
N VAL A 197 -14.82 11.11 -12.31
CA VAL A 197 -16.10 10.42 -12.05
C VAL A 197 -17.21 10.98 -12.93
N ALA A 198 -17.32 12.30 -13.08
CA ALA A 198 -18.27 12.93 -14.03
C ALA A 198 -17.98 12.55 -15.49
N GLY A 199 -16.73 12.20 -15.80
CA GLY A 199 -16.29 11.66 -17.09
C GLY A 199 -16.52 10.16 -17.28
N ASN A 200 -17.25 9.49 -16.37
CA ASN A 200 -17.48 8.04 -16.35
C ASN A 200 -16.21 7.19 -16.09
N PHE A 201 -15.28 7.71 -15.28
CA PHE A 201 -14.14 6.95 -14.79
C PHE A 201 -14.20 6.79 -13.27
N PRO A 202 -14.57 5.61 -12.75
CA PRO A 202 -14.39 5.28 -11.34
C PRO A 202 -12.92 5.42 -10.95
N VAL A 203 -12.65 5.91 -9.74
CA VAL A 203 -11.29 6.19 -9.27
C VAL A 203 -10.99 5.34 -8.05
N LEU A 204 -9.99 4.47 -8.16
CA LEU A 204 -9.47 3.70 -7.04
C LEU A 204 -8.47 4.57 -6.28
N VAL A 205 -8.64 4.68 -4.97
CA VAL A 205 -7.74 5.45 -4.08
C VAL A 205 -7.29 4.57 -2.92
N GLU A 206 -6.05 4.78 -2.49
CA GLU A 206 -5.50 4.14 -1.29
C GLU A 206 -5.53 5.16 -0.13
N THR A 207 -6.03 4.76 1.02
CA THR A 207 -6.29 5.64 2.17
C THR A 207 -5.86 5.02 3.47
N GLY A 208 -5.56 5.86 4.46
CA GLY A 208 -5.16 5.42 5.80
C GLY A 208 -6.28 5.61 6.80
N VAL A 209 -6.77 4.51 7.36
CA VAL A 209 -7.94 4.45 8.23
C VAL A 209 -7.61 3.85 9.59
N TYR A 210 -8.34 4.28 10.63
CA TYR A 210 -8.28 3.65 11.94
C TYR A 210 -9.43 2.65 12.08
N GLN A 211 -9.09 1.37 12.19
CA GLN A 211 -10.05 0.28 12.32
C GLN A 211 -9.55 -0.77 13.32
N LEU A 212 -10.43 -1.69 13.72
CA LEU A 212 -10.06 -2.84 14.52
C LEU A 212 -9.15 -3.76 13.71
N ASP A 213 -7.94 -4.01 14.21
CA ASP A 213 -7.03 -4.98 13.63
C ASP A 213 -7.32 -6.40 14.11
N LEU A 214 -6.51 -7.35 13.62
CA LEU A 214 -6.67 -8.77 13.95
C LEU A 214 -6.38 -9.11 15.42
N ALA A 215 -5.75 -8.20 16.17
CA ALA A 215 -5.57 -8.29 17.62
C ALA A 215 -6.71 -7.62 18.40
N ASN A 216 -7.73 -7.09 17.70
CA ASN A 216 -8.86 -6.34 18.24
C ASN A 216 -8.46 -5.00 18.89
N ASN A 217 -7.36 -4.40 18.41
CA ASN A 217 -6.93 -3.05 18.76
C ASN A 217 -7.32 -2.08 17.66
N VAL A 218 -7.72 -0.87 18.01
CA VAL A 218 -7.90 0.21 17.02
C VAL A 218 -6.52 0.70 16.62
N SER A 219 -6.14 0.49 15.36
CA SER A 219 -4.84 0.91 14.84
C SER A 219 -4.95 1.40 13.40
N TRP A 220 -3.94 2.17 12.97
CA TRP A 220 -3.87 2.69 11.61
C TRP A 220 -3.48 1.61 10.61
N MET A 221 -4.17 1.55 9.47
CA MET A 221 -3.88 0.64 8.36
C MET A 221 -4.26 1.25 7.00
N GLY A 222 -3.64 0.74 5.94
CA GLY A 222 -4.00 1.05 4.57
C GLY A 222 -5.33 0.39 4.20
N HIS A 223 -6.09 1.06 3.34
CA HIS A 223 -7.39 0.62 2.84
C HIS A 223 -7.61 1.17 1.44
N TYR A 224 -8.47 0.51 0.67
CA TYR A 224 -8.77 0.92 -0.69
C TYR A 224 -10.24 1.25 -0.85
N TYR A 225 -10.53 2.43 -1.39
CA TYR A 225 -11.87 2.81 -1.84
C TYR A 225 -11.94 2.84 -3.36
N LEU A 226 -13.09 2.46 -3.92
CA LEU A 226 -13.44 2.80 -5.31
C LEU A 226 -14.46 3.93 -5.29
N VAL A 227 -14.07 5.14 -5.71
CA VAL A 227 -14.97 6.27 -5.85
C VAL A 227 -15.79 6.10 -7.12
N THR A 228 -17.12 6.02 -6.96
CA THR A 228 -18.09 5.86 -8.07
C THR A 228 -19.06 7.03 -8.18
N GLY A 229 -18.97 8.01 -7.29
CA GLY A 229 -19.88 9.16 -7.31
C GLY A 229 -19.42 10.26 -6.36
N TYR A 230 -20.11 11.39 -6.44
CA TYR A 230 -19.95 12.51 -5.52
C TYR A 230 -21.26 13.30 -5.41
N ASP A 231 -21.40 14.04 -4.31
CA ASP A 231 -22.55 14.87 -3.97
C ASP A 231 -22.07 16.16 -3.31
N ASP A 232 -22.10 17.25 -4.08
CA ASP A 232 -21.61 18.56 -3.62
C ASP A 232 -22.53 19.22 -2.60
N ALA A 233 -23.82 18.88 -2.59
CA ALA A 233 -24.74 19.42 -1.59
C ALA A 233 -24.39 18.90 -0.19
N ASN A 234 -23.91 17.65 -0.11
CA ASN A 234 -23.50 17.02 1.15
C ASN A 234 -22.00 17.06 1.40
N GLY A 235 -21.19 17.41 0.40
CA GLY A 235 -19.73 17.43 0.49
C GLY A 235 -19.12 16.04 0.61
N GLU A 236 -19.62 15.07 -0.16
CA GLU A 236 -19.30 13.64 0.00
C GLU A 236 -18.95 12.94 -1.31
N PHE A 237 -18.01 12.00 -1.24
CA PHE A 237 -17.85 10.95 -2.23
C PHE A 237 -18.80 9.78 -1.95
N ILE A 238 -19.26 9.14 -3.02
CA ILE A 238 -19.91 7.83 -2.99
C ILE A 238 -18.86 6.79 -3.34
N THR A 239 -18.58 5.88 -2.42
CA THR A 239 -17.51 4.89 -2.56
C THR A 239 -18.05 3.47 -2.48
N GLN A 240 -17.40 2.54 -3.17
CA GLN A 240 -17.58 1.10 -2.94
C GLN A 240 -16.45 0.64 -2.03
N ASP A 241 -16.80 0.27 -0.80
CA ASP A 241 -15.85 -0.18 0.22
C ASP A 241 -16.01 -1.69 0.41
N ALA A 242 -14.95 -2.45 0.12
CA ALA A 242 -14.97 -3.91 0.22
C ALA A 242 -15.23 -4.43 1.65
N TYR A 243 -14.98 -3.63 2.68
CA TYR A 243 -15.21 -3.97 4.08
C TYR A 243 -16.51 -3.36 4.62
N LYS A 244 -16.79 -2.08 4.33
CA LYS A 244 -17.94 -1.36 4.90
C LYS A 244 -19.24 -1.51 4.13
N GLY A 245 -19.22 -1.83 2.83
CA GLY A 245 -20.43 -1.95 2.02
C GLY A 245 -20.43 -1.11 0.73
N PRO A 246 -21.45 -1.33 -0.13
CA PRO A 246 -21.66 -0.51 -1.32
C PRO A 246 -22.13 0.90 -0.95
N ASP A 247 -21.87 1.86 -1.84
CA ASP A 247 -22.31 3.25 -1.75
C ASP A 247 -22.00 3.94 -0.41
N HIS A 248 -20.88 3.55 0.23
CA HIS A 248 -20.40 4.16 1.46
C HIS A 248 -20.04 5.63 1.22
N ARG A 249 -20.69 6.52 1.97
CA ARG A 249 -20.52 7.97 1.88
C ARG A 249 -19.32 8.42 2.72
N VAL A 250 -18.39 9.16 2.12
CA VAL A 250 -17.20 9.70 2.80
C VAL A 250 -17.13 11.20 2.54
N LYS A 251 -17.07 12.02 3.60
CA LYS A 251 -16.90 13.48 3.46
C LYS A 251 -15.61 13.79 2.70
N TYR A 252 -15.63 14.82 1.85
CA TYR A 252 -14.43 15.26 1.13
C TYR A 252 -13.25 15.55 2.08
N THR A 253 -13.54 16.17 3.23
CA THR A 253 -12.54 16.48 4.26
C THR A 253 -11.95 15.24 4.91
N ASP A 254 -12.77 14.20 5.15
CA ASP A 254 -12.32 12.95 5.75
C ASP A 254 -11.50 12.16 4.73
N MET A 255 -11.99 12.05 3.49
CA MET A 255 -11.25 11.46 2.38
C MET A 255 -9.87 12.12 2.23
N GLU A 256 -9.80 13.46 2.18
CA GLU A 256 -8.53 14.16 2.03
C GLU A 256 -7.57 13.89 3.19
N LYS A 257 -8.09 13.75 4.42
CA LYS A 257 -7.28 13.40 5.59
C LYS A 257 -6.74 11.97 5.51
N GLU A 258 -7.58 11.00 5.16
CA GLU A 258 -7.19 9.59 5.05
C GLU A 258 -6.23 9.38 3.86
N TRP A 259 -6.51 10.03 2.73
CA TRP A 259 -5.77 9.93 1.47
C TRP A 259 -4.38 10.56 1.53
N ARG A 260 -4.19 11.57 2.39
CA ARG A 260 -2.88 12.18 2.64
C ARG A 260 -1.82 11.15 3.01
N SER A 261 -2.18 10.12 3.75
CA SER A 261 -1.22 9.09 4.15
C SER A 261 -0.64 8.30 2.96
N PHE A 262 -1.22 8.40 1.76
CA PHE A 262 -0.79 7.72 0.54
C PHE A 262 -0.39 8.68 -0.57
N ASN A 263 0.10 9.87 -0.21
CA ASN A 263 0.53 10.89 -1.17
C ASN A 263 -0.54 11.22 -2.24
N PHE A 264 -1.81 11.12 -1.86
CA PHE A 264 -2.94 11.30 -2.74
C PHE A 264 -2.88 10.39 -4.00
N LEU A 265 -2.49 9.12 -3.79
CA LEU A 265 -2.41 8.10 -4.83
C LEU A 265 -3.80 7.75 -5.39
N PHE A 266 -3.94 7.79 -6.70
CA PHE A 266 -5.13 7.30 -7.40
C PHE A 266 -4.74 6.43 -8.58
N MET A 267 -5.60 5.46 -8.87
CA MET A 267 -5.51 4.58 -10.01
C MET A 267 -6.82 4.63 -10.79
N ILE A 268 -6.72 4.66 -12.11
CA ILE A 268 -7.87 4.57 -13.01
C ILE A 268 -7.70 3.33 -13.89
N VAL A 269 -8.72 2.48 -13.89
CA VAL A 269 -8.88 1.38 -14.84
C VAL A 269 -9.74 1.88 -15.99
N TYR A 270 -9.39 1.55 -17.23
CA TYR A 270 -10.14 1.96 -18.42
C TYR A 270 -10.00 0.98 -19.59
N SER A 271 -10.99 0.96 -20.49
CA SER A 271 -10.84 0.29 -21.78
C SER A 271 -9.99 1.16 -22.73
N SER A 272 -9.21 0.52 -23.60
CA SER A 272 -8.23 1.20 -24.47
C SER A 272 -8.85 2.28 -25.38
N ASP A 273 -10.10 2.11 -25.82
CA ASP A 273 -10.84 3.09 -26.62
C ASP A 273 -11.17 4.39 -25.86
N LYS A 274 -11.04 4.41 -24.53
CA LYS A 274 -11.33 5.58 -23.67
C LYS A 274 -10.11 6.41 -23.31
N GLU A 275 -8.91 5.99 -23.71
CA GLU A 275 -7.67 6.70 -23.37
C GLU A 275 -7.69 8.19 -23.78
N PRO A 276 -8.12 8.58 -24.99
CA PRO A 276 -8.12 10.00 -25.38
C PRO A 276 -8.99 10.86 -24.47
N ALA A 277 -10.15 10.33 -24.06
CA ALA A 277 -11.08 11.01 -23.15
C ALA A 277 -10.46 11.14 -21.74
N LEU A 278 -9.89 10.04 -21.22
CA LEU A 278 -9.23 10.05 -19.92
C LEU A 278 -8.06 11.03 -19.87
N ARG A 279 -7.21 11.02 -20.90
CA ARG A 279 -6.07 11.94 -21.04
C ARG A 279 -6.53 13.40 -21.03
N GLY A 280 -7.60 13.74 -21.74
CA GLY A 280 -8.18 15.08 -21.73
C GLY A 280 -8.72 15.49 -20.35
N LEU A 281 -9.31 14.57 -19.60
CA LEU A 281 -9.78 14.83 -18.23
C LEU A 281 -8.63 15.01 -17.25
N MET A 282 -7.60 14.16 -17.30
CA MET A 282 -6.42 14.26 -16.43
C MET A 282 -5.59 15.51 -16.71
N GLY A 283 -5.59 16.01 -17.95
CA GLY A 283 -4.79 17.18 -18.33
C GLY A 283 -3.32 16.97 -18.00
N GLY A 284 -2.71 17.93 -17.29
CA GLY A 284 -1.30 17.83 -16.86
C GLY A 284 -1.00 16.60 -15.99
N MET A 285 -1.97 16.11 -15.21
CA MET A 285 -1.78 14.92 -14.36
C MET A 285 -1.62 13.62 -15.15
N TRP A 286 -1.87 13.64 -16.46
CA TRP A 286 -1.53 12.51 -17.34
C TRP A 286 -0.02 12.25 -17.37
N ASP A 287 0.78 13.33 -17.40
CA ASP A 287 2.24 13.23 -17.34
C ASP A 287 2.70 12.89 -15.91
N GLU A 288 3.51 11.84 -15.79
CA GLU A 288 3.95 11.35 -14.48
C GLU A 288 4.86 12.37 -13.77
N ASN A 289 5.74 13.05 -14.49
CA ASN A 289 6.62 14.06 -13.91
C ASN A 289 5.83 15.25 -13.35
N THR A 290 4.83 15.70 -14.09
CA THR A 290 3.91 16.76 -13.66
C THR A 290 3.13 16.35 -12.41
N ALA A 291 2.59 15.14 -12.37
CA ALA A 291 1.90 14.60 -11.19
C ALA A 291 2.83 14.51 -9.97
N ASN A 292 4.05 13.98 -10.15
CA ASN A 292 5.05 13.85 -9.10
C ASN A 292 5.48 15.23 -8.55
N ARG A 293 5.65 16.22 -9.43
CA ARG A 293 5.95 17.61 -9.05
C ARG A 293 4.80 18.23 -8.25
N ALA A 294 3.56 18.07 -8.70
CA ALA A 294 2.39 18.59 -8.00
C ALA A 294 2.24 17.98 -6.60
N ALA A 295 2.45 16.67 -6.46
CA ALA A 295 2.45 15.98 -5.17
C ALA A 295 3.57 16.50 -4.23
N TYR A 296 4.78 16.69 -4.77
CA TYR A 296 5.90 17.27 -4.03
C TYR A 296 5.60 18.70 -3.54
N ASP A 297 5.06 19.55 -4.41
CA ASP A 297 4.76 20.94 -4.06
C ASP A 297 3.67 21.02 -2.98
N ARG A 298 2.63 20.18 -3.10
CA ARG A 298 1.61 20.01 -2.05
C ARG A 298 2.22 19.59 -0.72
N ALA A 299 3.08 18.57 -0.71
CA ALA A 299 3.73 18.09 0.50
C ALA A 299 4.56 19.20 1.18
N ASN A 300 5.26 20.04 0.42
CA ASN A 300 6.00 21.17 0.98
C ASN A 300 5.11 22.22 1.64
N THR A 301 3.95 22.52 1.06
CA THR A 301 2.97 23.40 1.68
C THR A 301 2.42 22.78 2.97
N GLU A 302 2.06 21.49 2.94
CA GLU A 302 1.48 20.78 4.08
C GLU A 302 2.47 20.64 5.26
N ILE A 303 3.76 20.42 5.00
CA ILE A 303 4.80 20.33 6.06
C ILE A 303 4.76 21.53 7.01
N SER A 304 4.56 22.74 6.47
CA SER A 304 4.58 23.99 7.25
C SER A 304 3.26 24.31 7.96
N SER A 305 2.15 23.69 7.54
CA SER A 305 0.78 24.00 7.99
C SER A 305 0.15 22.90 8.85
N MET A 306 0.76 21.71 8.86
CA MET A 306 0.28 20.54 9.59
C MET A 306 1.14 20.28 10.84
N THR A 307 0.56 19.58 11.80
CA THR A 307 1.25 19.05 12.99
C THR A 307 1.04 17.55 13.12
N ASP A 308 1.77 16.93 14.05
CA ASP A 308 1.58 15.54 14.49
C ASP A 308 1.58 14.55 13.30
N ILE A 309 0.63 13.61 13.28
CA ILE A 309 0.55 12.55 12.28
C ILE A 309 0.34 13.10 10.86
N ASN A 310 -0.33 14.25 10.71
CA ASN A 310 -0.50 14.87 9.40
C ASN A 310 0.81 15.46 8.88
N GLN A 311 1.62 16.04 9.77
CA GLN A 311 2.96 16.51 9.42
C GLN A 311 3.91 15.35 9.11
N TYR A 312 3.79 14.24 9.85
CA TYR A 312 4.47 12.99 9.52
C TYR A 312 4.17 12.55 8.09
N PHE A 313 2.89 12.46 7.70
CA PHE A 313 2.51 12.08 6.35
C PHE A 313 2.98 13.09 5.30
N ALA A 314 2.95 14.40 5.60
CA ALA A 314 3.45 15.41 4.67
C ALA A 314 4.96 15.25 4.38
N TRP A 315 5.78 15.00 5.40
CA TRP A 315 7.21 14.69 5.21
C TRP A 315 7.42 13.38 4.45
N PHE A 316 6.66 12.34 4.79
CA PHE A 316 6.73 11.06 4.09
C PHE A 316 6.36 11.21 2.60
N ASN A 317 5.30 11.95 2.28
CA ASN A 317 4.86 12.26 0.93
C ASN A 317 5.89 13.05 0.12
N ARG A 318 6.59 14.00 0.76
CA ARG A 318 7.71 14.71 0.15
C ARG A 318 8.80 13.71 -0.27
N GLY A 319 9.18 12.80 0.63
CA GLY A 319 10.12 11.72 0.34
C GLY A 319 9.66 10.82 -0.81
N THR A 320 8.41 10.38 -0.78
CA THR A 320 7.82 9.51 -1.83
C THR A 320 7.84 10.20 -3.19
N SER A 321 7.51 11.50 -3.25
CA SER A 321 7.56 12.28 -4.48
C SER A 321 9.00 12.47 -4.97
N MET A 322 9.96 12.70 -4.07
CA MET A 322 11.39 12.83 -4.41
C MET A 322 11.99 11.53 -4.93
N VAL A 323 11.62 10.38 -4.36
CA VAL A 323 11.98 9.05 -4.89
C VAL A 323 11.49 8.89 -6.33
N LYS A 324 10.24 9.25 -6.61
CA LYS A 324 9.66 9.21 -7.97
C LYS A 324 10.35 10.16 -8.95
N MET A 325 10.91 11.27 -8.45
CA MET A 325 11.75 12.20 -9.21
C MET A 325 13.25 11.82 -9.19
N GLN A 326 13.61 10.67 -8.62
CA GLN A 326 14.98 10.17 -8.46
C GLN A 326 15.93 11.07 -7.64
N ASP A 327 15.39 12.00 -6.85
CA ASP A 327 16.16 12.74 -5.84
C ASP A 327 16.24 11.93 -4.54
N TYR A 328 17.06 10.88 -4.56
CA TYR A 328 17.19 9.97 -3.42
C TYR A 328 17.82 10.63 -2.19
N ALA A 329 18.72 11.60 -2.38
CA ALA A 329 19.35 12.34 -1.29
C ALA A 329 18.33 13.22 -0.55
N GLY A 330 17.55 14.02 -1.29
CA GLY A 330 16.46 14.80 -0.73
C GLY A 330 15.38 13.91 -0.10
N ALA A 331 15.04 12.79 -0.76
CA ALA A 331 14.08 11.83 -0.21
C ALA A 331 14.53 11.25 1.14
N GLY A 332 15.80 10.84 1.25
CA GLY A 332 16.35 10.31 2.50
C GLY A 332 16.23 11.30 3.65
N GLN A 333 16.52 12.58 3.40
CA GLN A 333 16.35 13.65 4.39
C GLN A 333 14.89 13.86 4.80
N ALA A 334 13.97 13.83 3.83
CA ALA A 334 12.54 13.96 4.11
C ALA A 334 12.01 12.80 4.96
N TYR A 335 12.45 11.56 4.67
CA TYR A 335 12.11 10.40 5.49
C TYR A 335 12.73 10.46 6.89
N ASP A 336 13.95 10.96 7.04
CA ASP A 336 14.58 11.15 8.35
C ASP A 336 13.75 12.11 9.23
N GLU A 337 13.26 13.23 8.67
CA GLU A 337 12.35 14.14 9.41
C GLU A 337 10.99 13.49 9.69
N ALA A 338 10.45 12.68 8.78
CA ALA A 338 9.25 11.89 9.06
C ALA A 338 9.46 10.95 10.26
N PHE A 339 10.52 10.14 10.27
CA PHE A 339 10.80 9.21 11.38
C PHE A 339 11.13 9.92 12.70
N LYS A 340 11.63 11.15 12.66
CA LYS A 340 11.81 12.00 13.84
C LYS A 340 10.48 12.45 14.43
N ILE A 341 9.51 12.86 13.59
CA ILE A 341 8.14 13.17 14.05
C ILE A 341 7.44 11.91 14.56
N TYR A 342 7.63 10.77 13.88
CA TYR A 342 7.04 9.50 14.30
C TYR A 342 7.36 9.16 15.77
N GLN A 343 8.60 9.40 16.20
CA GLN A 343 9.03 9.18 17.58
C GLN A 343 8.28 10.03 18.61
N THR A 344 7.79 11.22 18.22
CA THR A 344 7.05 12.12 19.10
C THR A 344 5.54 11.85 19.10
N LEU A 345 5.03 11.04 18.17
CA LEU A 345 3.61 10.71 18.12
C LEU A 345 3.20 9.87 19.35
N PRO A 346 1.97 10.08 19.88
CA PRO A 346 1.36 9.16 20.83
C PRO A 346 1.39 7.72 20.30
N GLU A 347 1.70 6.75 21.16
CA GLU A 347 1.85 5.35 20.76
C GLU A 347 0.61 4.86 19.96
N ASN A 348 -0.59 5.11 20.48
CA ASN A 348 -1.85 4.67 19.86
C ASN A 348 -2.21 5.36 18.52
N THR A 349 -1.46 6.36 18.07
CA THR A 349 -1.67 7.02 16.76
C THR A 349 -0.53 6.76 15.77
N ARG A 350 0.50 6.01 16.16
CA ARG A 350 1.63 5.74 15.28
C ARG A 350 1.23 4.85 14.09
N PRO A 351 1.48 5.28 12.84
CA PRO A 351 1.21 4.46 11.67
C PRO A 351 2.33 3.43 11.45
N PHE A 352 2.48 2.47 12.37
CA PHE A 352 3.60 1.52 12.34
C PHE A 352 3.66 0.60 11.10
N ARG A 353 2.55 0.51 10.36
CA ARG A 353 2.44 -0.23 9.10
C ARG A 353 2.86 0.58 7.87
N MET A 354 3.28 1.83 8.03
CA MET A 354 3.52 2.75 6.92
C MET A 354 4.44 2.15 5.83
N VAL A 355 5.53 1.50 6.26
CA VAL A 355 6.53 0.92 5.35
C VAL A 355 6.05 -0.38 4.69
N TRP A 356 4.96 -0.99 5.20
CA TRP A 356 4.32 -2.13 4.55
C TRP A 356 3.69 -1.72 3.23
N TYR A 357 3.16 -0.50 3.18
CA TYR A 357 2.45 0.04 2.03
C TYR A 357 3.30 0.97 1.17
N GLN A 358 4.27 1.67 1.77
CA GLN A 358 5.17 2.58 1.05
C GLN A 358 6.64 2.30 1.32
N THR A 359 7.30 1.75 0.30
CA THR A 359 8.67 1.24 0.37
C THR A 359 9.74 2.26 -0.05
N GLY A 360 9.35 3.50 -0.34
CA GLY A 360 10.24 4.58 -0.76
C GLY A 360 11.45 4.84 0.17
N PRO A 361 11.34 4.71 1.51
CA PRO A 361 12.51 4.83 2.39
C PRO A 361 13.64 3.86 2.05
N TYR A 362 13.34 2.61 1.65
CA TYR A 362 14.36 1.64 1.28
C TYR A 362 15.13 2.10 0.03
N GLN A 363 14.43 2.58 -0.99
CA GLN A 363 15.04 3.10 -2.21
C GLN A 363 15.93 4.30 -1.91
N ALA A 364 15.42 5.27 -1.14
CA ALA A 364 16.16 6.48 -0.80
C ALA A 364 17.46 6.17 -0.05
N TYR A 365 17.41 5.30 0.96
CA TYR A 365 18.60 4.91 1.72
C TYR A 365 19.56 4.05 0.89
N TYR A 366 19.05 3.12 0.08
CA TYR A 366 19.91 2.27 -0.76
C TYR A 366 20.71 3.08 -1.79
N TYR A 367 20.03 3.93 -2.56
CA TYR A 367 20.68 4.71 -3.63
C TYR A 367 21.55 5.86 -3.12
N THR A 368 21.54 6.12 -1.81
CA THR A 368 22.45 7.08 -1.15
C THR A 368 23.58 6.38 -0.39
N GLY A 369 23.73 5.06 -0.51
CA GLY A 369 24.78 4.29 0.15
C GLY A 369 24.54 4.01 1.63
N ARG A 370 23.36 4.34 2.16
CA ARG A 370 22.95 4.08 3.55
C ARG A 370 22.44 2.64 3.70
N TYR A 371 23.24 1.66 3.27
CA TYR A 371 22.84 0.25 3.24
C TYR A 371 22.50 -0.33 4.61
N GLN A 372 23.20 0.13 5.66
CA GLN A 372 22.88 -0.29 7.03
C GLN A 372 21.52 0.23 7.49
N ASP A 373 21.09 1.42 7.05
CA ASP A 373 19.75 1.92 7.34
C ASP A 373 18.67 1.12 6.61
N VAL A 374 18.94 0.66 5.38
CA VAL A 374 18.05 -0.27 4.66
C VAL A 374 17.85 -1.55 5.46
N ILE A 375 18.94 -2.16 5.92
CA ILE A 375 18.90 -3.39 6.73
C ILE A 375 18.15 -3.14 8.04
N ASN A 376 18.50 -2.08 8.77
CA ASN A 376 17.88 -1.77 10.05
C ASN A 376 16.39 -1.48 9.91
N LEU A 377 15.98 -0.75 8.87
CA LEU A 377 14.57 -0.47 8.61
C LEU A 377 13.83 -1.75 8.25
N ALA A 378 14.43 -2.64 7.47
CA ALA A 378 13.79 -3.92 7.13
C ALA A 378 13.68 -4.84 8.35
N ASP A 379 14.72 -4.91 9.18
CA ASP A 379 14.69 -5.65 10.45
C ASP A 379 13.62 -5.10 11.40
N PHE A 380 13.50 -3.77 11.48
CA PHE A 380 12.44 -3.10 12.22
C PHE A 380 11.06 -3.53 11.67
N THR A 381 10.82 -3.32 10.37
CA THR A 381 9.53 -3.59 9.73
C THR A 381 9.12 -5.06 9.84
N LEU A 382 10.03 -5.99 9.52
CA LEU A 382 9.78 -7.43 9.63
C LEU A 382 9.60 -7.85 11.10
N GLY A 383 10.32 -7.21 12.03
CA GLY A 383 10.18 -7.43 13.47
C GLY A 383 8.82 -7.01 14.06
N LEU A 384 8.03 -6.21 13.35
CA LEU A 384 6.65 -5.87 13.71
C LEU A 384 5.63 -6.93 13.23
N THR A 385 6.06 -7.90 12.43
CA THR A 385 5.22 -8.94 11.86
C THR A 385 5.47 -10.30 12.53
N ASN A 386 4.50 -11.21 12.42
CA ASN A 386 4.58 -12.55 13.02
C ASN A 386 4.74 -13.68 11.99
N HIS A 387 4.93 -13.35 10.72
CA HIS A 387 5.15 -14.31 9.63
C HIS A 387 6.01 -13.66 8.53
N LEU A 388 6.37 -14.45 7.51
CA LEU A 388 7.28 -14.03 6.44
C LEU A 388 6.75 -12.94 5.52
N GLY A 389 5.51 -12.46 5.71
CA GLY A 389 4.86 -11.52 4.77
C GLY A 389 5.62 -10.18 4.72
N LEU A 390 5.34 -9.35 3.70
CA LEU A 390 6.15 -8.20 3.28
C LEU A 390 7.38 -8.61 2.44
N GLU A 391 7.12 -9.14 1.26
CA GLU A 391 8.13 -9.51 0.28
C GLU A 391 9.09 -8.36 -0.06
N GLU A 392 8.60 -7.11 -0.14
CA GLU A 392 9.45 -5.95 -0.41
C GLU A 392 10.46 -5.69 0.71
N SER A 393 10.07 -5.84 1.97
CA SER A 393 11.00 -5.65 3.09
C SER A 393 12.09 -6.70 3.11
N ASN A 394 11.77 -7.97 2.78
CA ASN A 394 12.77 -9.02 2.62
C ASN A 394 13.71 -8.73 1.44
N TYR A 395 13.16 -8.32 0.29
CA TYR A 395 13.95 -7.95 -0.89
C TYR A 395 14.92 -6.80 -0.58
N TRP A 396 14.44 -5.72 0.03
CA TRP A 396 15.29 -4.57 0.35
C TRP A 396 16.35 -4.90 1.39
N ARG A 397 16.05 -5.75 2.38
CA ARG A 397 17.08 -6.24 3.31
C ARG A 397 18.16 -7.04 2.57
N ALA A 398 17.76 -7.88 1.61
CA ALA A 398 18.70 -8.62 0.78
C ALA A 398 19.61 -7.70 -0.03
N MET A 399 19.04 -6.66 -0.66
CA MET A 399 19.80 -5.64 -1.39
C MET A 399 20.82 -4.97 -0.47
N GLY A 400 20.40 -4.57 0.74
CA GLY A 400 21.30 -4.01 1.75
C GLY A 400 22.44 -4.96 2.14
N TYR A 401 22.13 -6.24 2.40
CA TYR A 401 23.13 -7.26 2.70
C TYR A 401 24.11 -7.48 1.56
N ALA A 402 23.62 -7.59 0.32
CA ALA A 402 24.46 -7.73 -0.86
C ALA A 402 25.44 -6.56 -0.99
N ALA A 403 24.96 -5.33 -0.81
CA ALA A 403 25.76 -4.12 -0.91
C ALA A 403 26.88 -4.01 0.15
N ILE A 404 26.71 -4.62 1.33
CA ILE A 404 27.75 -4.67 2.38
C ILE A 404 28.55 -5.98 2.40
N GLY A 405 28.43 -6.81 1.35
CA GLY A 405 29.20 -8.06 1.19
C GLY A 405 28.66 -9.25 1.99
N LYS A 406 27.48 -9.14 2.61
CA LYS A 406 26.80 -10.22 3.34
C LYS A 406 25.97 -11.09 2.39
N ARG A 407 26.68 -11.77 1.50
CA ARG A 407 26.08 -12.54 0.41
C ARG A 407 25.13 -13.64 0.90
N ALA A 408 25.51 -14.39 1.94
CA ALA A 408 24.72 -15.53 2.40
C ALA A 408 23.35 -15.08 2.94
N GLU A 409 23.32 -13.97 3.66
CA GLU A 409 22.13 -13.33 4.18
C GLU A 409 21.25 -12.77 3.05
N ALA A 410 21.84 -12.14 2.05
CA ALA A 410 21.11 -11.68 0.87
C ALA A 410 20.40 -12.82 0.15
N VAL A 411 21.09 -13.93 -0.12
CA VAL A 411 20.52 -15.11 -0.78
C VAL A 411 19.39 -15.73 0.05
N ALA A 412 19.52 -15.76 1.38
CA ALA A 412 18.49 -16.28 2.26
C ALA A 412 17.19 -15.45 2.21
N ASP A 413 17.32 -14.12 2.19
CA ASP A 413 16.17 -13.22 2.08
C ASP A 413 15.53 -13.28 0.68
N LEU A 414 16.31 -13.32 -0.39
CA LEU A 414 15.77 -13.49 -1.76
C LEU A 414 15.07 -14.85 -1.95
N ARG A 415 15.55 -15.91 -1.31
CA ARG A 415 14.80 -17.18 -1.30
C ARG A 415 13.54 -17.11 -0.43
N THR A 416 13.50 -16.22 0.54
CA THR A 416 12.31 -15.98 1.36
C THR A 416 11.26 -15.24 0.56
N THR A 417 11.62 -14.22 -0.23
CA THR A 417 10.69 -13.56 -1.14
C THR A 417 10.05 -14.55 -2.11
N LEU A 418 10.82 -15.49 -2.67
CA LEU A 418 10.27 -16.51 -3.59
C LEU A 418 9.40 -17.58 -2.92
N LYS A 419 9.45 -17.72 -1.59
CA LYS A 419 8.47 -18.55 -0.86
C LYS A 419 7.12 -17.83 -0.72
N ILE A 420 7.14 -16.50 -0.68
CA ILE A 420 5.95 -15.65 -0.57
C ILE A 420 5.36 -15.47 -1.98
N HIS A 421 6.18 -15.03 -2.92
CA HIS A 421 5.83 -14.75 -4.29
C HIS A 421 6.79 -15.50 -5.24
N PRO A 422 6.44 -16.72 -5.67
CA PRO A 422 7.33 -17.60 -6.46
C PRO A 422 7.88 -17.00 -7.76
N ASN A 423 7.18 -16.04 -8.35
CA ASN A 423 7.56 -15.38 -9.59
C ASN A 423 7.98 -13.91 -9.39
N PHE A 424 8.44 -13.55 -8.18
CA PHE A 424 8.84 -12.19 -7.89
C PHE A 424 10.12 -11.80 -8.65
N GLY A 425 9.91 -11.18 -9.82
CA GLY A 425 10.94 -10.84 -10.80
C GLY A 425 12.19 -10.17 -10.23
N PRO A 426 12.08 -9.16 -9.34
CA PRO A 426 13.24 -8.51 -8.73
C PRO A 426 14.15 -9.48 -8.00
N SER A 427 13.58 -10.45 -7.27
CA SER A 427 14.41 -11.41 -6.51
C SER A 427 15.03 -12.49 -7.39
N ILE A 428 14.34 -12.91 -8.45
CA ILE A 428 14.90 -13.82 -9.46
C ILE A 428 16.12 -13.15 -10.12
N ALA A 429 15.98 -11.89 -10.54
CA ALA A 429 17.07 -11.15 -11.18
C ALA A 429 18.28 -10.99 -10.25
N GLU A 430 18.05 -10.65 -8.97
CA GLU A 430 19.14 -10.48 -8.01
C GLU A 430 19.84 -11.81 -7.68
N LEU A 431 19.10 -12.92 -7.53
CA LEU A 431 19.70 -14.25 -7.34
C LEU A 431 20.60 -14.62 -8.53
N GLN A 432 20.13 -14.37 -9.75
CA GLN A 432 20.92 -14.59 -10.96
C GLN A 432 22.16 -13.70 -11.03
N ALA A 433 22.05 -12.42 -10.65
CA ALA A 433 23.18 -11.49 -10.59
C ALA A 433 24.23 -11.92 -9.56
N LEU A 434 23.78 -12.52 -8.46
CA LEU A 434 24.65 -13.17 -7.49
C LEU A 434 25.22 -14.49 -8.05
N GLY A 435 24.65 -15.11 -9.07
CA GLY A 435 25.09 -16.41 -9.59
C GLY A 435 24.52 -17.60 -8.80
N GLU A 436 23.38 -17.41 -8.15
CA GLU A 436 22.60 -18.44 -7.48
C GLU A 436 21.47 -18.97 -8.39
N SER A 437 21.11 -20.23 -8.19
CA SER A 437 19.82 -20.75 -8.67
C SER A 437 18.69 -20.39 -7.70
N TYR A 438 17.49 -20.25 -8.24
CA TYR A 438 16.28 -19.88 -7.51
C TYR A 438 15.28 -21.03 -7.42
#